data_AF-A0A382ZPF2-F1
#
_entry.id   AF-A0A382ZPF2-F1
#
_cell.length_a   1.000
_cell.length_b   1.000
_cell.length_c   1.000
_cell.angle_alpha   90.00
_cell.angle_beta   90.00
_cell.angle_gamma   90.00
#
_symmetry.space_group_name_H-M   'P 1'
#
loop_
_entity.id
_entity.type
_entity.pdbx_description
1 polymer ?
#
loop_
_entity_poly.entity_id
_entity_poly.type
_entity_poly.pdbx_seq_one_letter_code
_entity_poly.pdbx_strand_id
1 'polypeptide(L)'
;MCGQNSEFEMTKESDIGRVPYGLAVHGEEEENAVLEVIRNNQTIMGKRVKEFENKVASLFGKKFGVMVNSGSSANLLAFELLNLPENSEVITPILTFATTLAPIIQKRLTPVFVDVEPETYLINVNDIEKMISKHTKALMIPSLLGNIPDLKRIRKIADDHNLIFIEDSADTLGATFENMPTGNYSDISTTSFYGSHIITAAGEGGMICLNNNEWEKRARILRGWGRTSAVTESEDVEERYRSSLD
;
A
#
# COMPACT_ATOMS: atom_id res chain seq x y z
N MET A 1 -3.26 27.33 -46.15
CA MET A 1 -1.99 26.65 -45.81
C MET A 1 -1.68 26.93 -44.36
N CYS A 2 -1.90 25.93 -43.52
CA CYS A 2 -1.18 25.67 -42.26
C CYS A 2 -1.76 24.35 -41.75
N GLY A 3 -1.34 23.27 -42.38
CA GLY A 3 -1.53 21.94 -41.83
C GLY A 3 -0.42 21.69 -40.81
N GLN A 4 -0.82 21.20 -39.65
CA GLN A 4 -0.08 20.21 -38.87
C GLN A 4 -1.05 19.67 -37.81
N ASN A 5 -1.80 18.65 -38.21
CA ASN A 5 -2.23 17.62 -37.29
C ASN A 5 -0.95 16.93 -36.82
N SER A 6 -0.57 17.10 -35.56
CA SER A 6 0.32 16.13 -34.91
C SER A 6 -0.57 15.20 -34.10
N GLU A 7 -1.19 14.24 -34.79
CA GLU A 7 -1.65 13.01 -34.15
C GLU A 7 -0.39 12.34 -33.60
N PHE A 8 -0.28 12.29 -32.27
CA PHE A 8 0.72 11.47 -31.60
C PHE A 8 0.20 10.03 -31.67
N GLU A 9 0.22 9.43 -32.87
CA GLU A 9 0.03 8.00 -33.05
C GLU A 9 1.29 7.29 -32.53
N MET A 10 1.19 6.79 -31.30
CA MET A 10 2.16 5.86 -30.76
C MET A 10 1.99 4.54 -31.51
N THR A 11 2.59 4.45 -32.69
CA THR A 11 2.58 3.23 -33.50
C THR A 11 3.31 2.11 -32.74
N LYS A 12 2.69 0.93 -32.68
CA LYS A 12 3.20 -0.32 -32.08
C LYS A 12 4.58 -0.79 -32.64
N GLU A 13 5.21 -0.04 -33.54
CA GLU A 13 6.41 -0.44 -34.30
C GLU A 13 7.70 0.36 -33.97
N SER A 14 7.75 1.19 -32.93
CA SER A 14 8.94 2.01 -32.64
C SER A 14 9.63 1.72 -31.31
N ASP A 15 10.26 0.55 -31.17
CA ASP A 15 11.49 0.39 -30.36
C ASP A 15 12.20 -0.97 -30.58
N ILE A 16 12.44 -1.35 -31.85
CA ILE A 16 13.25 -2.56 -32.16
C ILE A 16 14.70 -2.30 -31.71
N GLY A 17 15.00 -2.56 -30.43
CA GLY A 17 16.34 -2.44 -29.83
C GLY A 17 16.39 -1.87 -28.41
N ARG A 18 15.31 -1.27 -27.89
CA ARG A 18 15.30 -0.72 -26.52
C ARG A 18 14.69 -1.71 -25.54
N VAL A 19 15.41 -2.01 -24.46
CA VAL A 19 14.85 -2.72 -23.31
C VAL A 19 14.45 -1.68 -22.26
N PRO A 20 13.16 -1.38 -22.07
CA PRO A 20 12.72 -0.47 -21.02
C PRO A 20 12.93 -1.10 -19.64
N TYR A 21 13.17 -0.26 -18.64
CA TYR A 21 13.36 -0.73 -17.26
C TYR A 21 12.07 -1.33 -16.65
N GLY A 22 10.91 -0.94 -17.15
CA GLY A 22 9.60 -1.43 -16.74
C GLY A 22 8.53 -1.12 -17.77
N LEU A 23 7.55 -2.03 -17.91
CA LEU A 23 6.40 -1.91 -18.79
C LEU A 23 5.20 -2.58 -18.13
N ALA A 24 4.04 -1.93 -18.20
CA ALA A 24 2.78 -2.56 -17.88
C ALA A 24 2.41 -3.57 -18.97
N VAL A 25 1.92 -4.75 -18.57
CA VAL A 25 1.43 -5.78 -19.49
C VAL A 25 -0.08 -5.88 -19.32
N HIS A 26 -0.81 -5.53 -20.38
CA HIS A 26 -2.27 -5.61 -20.44
C HIS A 26 -2.63 -6.49 -21.64
N GLY A 27 -3.47 -7.50 -21.41
CA GLY A 27 -4.04 -8.34 -22.46
C GLY A 27 -5.52 -8.08 -22.69
N GLU A 28 -6.14 -8.94 -23.50
CA GLU A 28 -7.57 -8.88 -23.77
C GLU A 28 -8.42 -9.02 -22.49
N GLU A 29 -7.93 -9.74 -21.47
CA GLU A 29 -8.64 -9.90 -20.19
C GLU A 29 -8.78 -8.55 -19.46
N GLU A 30 -7.70 -7.78 -19.35
CA GLU A 30 -7.72 -6.44 -18.75
C GLU A 30 -8.56 -5.47 -19.57
N GLU A 31 -8.42 -5.49 -20.91
CA GLU A 31 -9.22 -4.64 -21.81
C GLU A 31 -10.73 -4.91 -21.64
N ASN A 32 -11.12 -6.18 -21.64
CA ASN A 32 -12.52 -6.58 -21.47
C ASN A 32 -13.05 -6.20 -20.09
N ALA A 33 -12.24 -6.33 -19.03
CA ALA A 33 -12.64 -5.91 -17.68
C ALA A 33 -12.95 -4.40 -17.61
N VAL A 34 -12.14 -3.56 -18.26
CA VAL A 34 -12.41 -2.11 -18.37
C VAL A 34 -13.68 -1.84 -19.18
N LEU A 35 -13.83 -2.48 -20.34
CA LEU A 35 -14.99 -2.29 -21.20
C LEU A 35 -16.29 -2.73 -20.51
N GLU A 36 -16.26 -3.79 -19.70
CA GLU A 36 -17.41 -4.24 -18.92
C GLU A 36 -17.86 -3.17 -17.91
N VAL A 37 -16.92 -2.54 -17.20
CA VAL A 37 -17.21 -1.46 -16.24
C VAL A 37 -17.86 -0.26 -16.95
N ILE A 38 -17.32 0.14 -18.10
CA ILE A 38 -17.83 1.28 -18.87
C ILE A 38 -19.22 0.98 -19.43
N ARG A 39 -19.40 -0.18 -20.09
CA ARG A 39 -20.67 -0.56 -20.72
C ARG A 39 -21.81 -0.71 -19.72
N ASN A 40 -21.50 -1.10 -18.48
CA ASN A 40 -22.48 -1.24 -17.41
C ASN A 40 -22.62 0.01 -16.51
N ASN A 41 -21.90 1.10 -16.79
CA ASN A 41 -21.89 2.33 -15.98
C ASN A 41 -21.50 2.09 -14.50
N GLN A 42 -20.57 1.17 -14.23
CA GLN A 42 -20.16 0.78 -12.88
C GLN A 42 -18.83 1.42 -12.45
N THR A 43 -18.64 2.70 -12.76
CA THR A 43 -17.35 3.40 -12.57
C THR A 43 -17.04 3.78 -11.12
N ILE A 44 -18.03 3.69 -10.22
CA ILE A 44 -17.82 3.85 -8.79
C ILE A 44 -17.28 2.56 -8.16
N MET A 45 -16.54 2.69 -7.07
CA MET A 45 -16.08 1.55 -6.29
C MET A 45 -17.25 0.66 -5.87
N GLY A 46 -17.13 -0.65 -6.06
CA GLY A 46 -18.19 -1.61 -5.77
C GLY A 46 -17.69 -3.05 -5.79
N LYS A 47 -18.51 -3.97 -6.33
CA LYS A 47 -18.25 -5.42 -6.31
C LYS A 47 -16.84 -5.81 -6.79
N ARG A 48 -16.38 -5.25 -7.92
CA ARG A 48 -15.06 -5.55 -8.50
C ARG A 48 -13.91 -5.16 -7.56
N VAL A 49 -14.03 -4.01 -6.90
CA VAL A 49 -13.03 -3.57 -5.91
C VAL A 49 -13.05 -4.48 -4.69
N LYS A 50 -14.21 -4.89 -4.19
CA LYS A 50 -14.31 -5.82 -3.05
C LYS A 50 -13.73 -7.21 -3.38
N GLU A 51 -13.95 -7.71 -4.59
CA GLU A 51 -13.33 -8.95 -5.07
C GLU A 51 -11.80 -8.82 -5.12
N PHE A 52 -11.27 -7.70 -5.60
CA PHE A 52 -9.84 -7.43 -5.66
C PHE A 52 -9.22 -7.27 -4.26
N GLU A 53 -9.90 -6.55 -3.35
CA GLU A 53 -9.53 -6.40 -1.94
C GLU A 53 -9.33 -7.76 -1.27
N ASN A 54 -10.27 -8.70 -1.44
CA ASN A 54 -10.18 -10.03 -0.85
C ASN A 54 -9.01 -10.85 -1.42
N LYS A 55 -8.79 -10.79 -2.75
CA LYS A 55 -7.70 -11.52 -3.41
C LYS A 55 -6.33 -11.02 -2.94
N VAL A 56 -6.13 -9.71 -2.94
CA VAL A 56 -4.85 -9.11 -2.53
C VAL A 56 -4.59 -9.30 -1.03
N ALA A 57 -5.61 -9.13 -0.17
CA ALA A 57 -5.45 -9.39 1.26
C ALA A 57 -5.01 -10.83 1.54
N SER A 58 -5.55 -11.79 0.78
CA SER A 58 -5.15 -13.20 0.87
C SER A 58 -3.69 -13.44 0.49
N LEU A 59 -3.15 -12.70 -0.49
CA LEU A 59 -1.73 -12.77 -0.87
C LEU A 59 -0.80 -12.32 0.27
N PHE A 60 -1.26 -11.41 1.12
CA PHE A 60 -0.54 -10.96 2.32
C PHE A 60 -0.88 -11.78 3.58
N GLY A 61 -1.75 -12.79 3.49
CA GLY A 61 -2.21 -13.52 4.68
C GLY A 61 -3.03 -12.65 5.65
N LYS A 62 -3.63 -11.56 5.15
CA LYS A 62 -4.46 -10.64 5.94
C LYS A 62 -5.95 -10.93 5.73
N LYS A 63 -6.76 -10.60 6.75
CA LYS A 63 -8.22 -10.75 6.70
C LYS A 63 -8.88 -9.71 5.81
N PHE A 64 -8.34 -8.50 5.78
CA PHE A 64 -8.98 -7.35 5.14
C PHE A 64 -8.02 -6.64 4.19
N GLY A 65 -8.55 -6.24 3.04
CA GLY A 65 -7.92 -5.31 2.11
C GLY A 65 -8.82 -4.09 1.93
N VAL A 66 -8.23 -2.91 1.87
CA VAL A 66 -8.93 -1.65 1.58
C VAL A 66 -8.18 -0.96 0.43
N MET A 67 -8.77 -1.00 -0.76
CA MET A 67 -8.18 -0.41 -1.97
C MET A 67 -8.23 1.11 -1.89
N VAL A 68 -7.17 1.77 -2.34
CA VAL A 68 -7.02 3.23 -2.43
C VAL A 68 -6.41 3.61 -3.78
N ASN A 69 -6.32 4.90 -4.07
CA ASN A 69 -5.90 5.40 -5.37
C ASN A 69 -4.40 5.29 -5.68
N SER A 70 -3.54 5.03 -4.69
CA SER A 70 -2.10 4.82 -4.91
C SER A 70 -1.45 4.12 -3.71
N GLY A 71 -0.26 3.53 -3.91
CA GLY A 71 0.55 3.01 -2.79
C GLY A 71 0.90 4.10 -1.77
N SER A 72 1.12 5.34 -2.22
CA SER A 72 1.36 6.48 -1.33
C SER A 72 0.16 6.79 -0.44
N SER A 73 -1.07 6.72 -0.97
CA SER A 73 -2.29 6.86 -0.17
C SER A 73 -2.47 5.68 0.79
N ALA A 74 -1.99 4.48 0.45
CA ALA A 74 -2.03 3.33 1.35
C ALA A 74 -1.11 3.56 2.56
N ASN A 75 0.11 4.08 2.32
CA ASN A 75 1.04 4.47 3.38
C ASN A 75 0.44 5.59 4.24
N LEU A 76 -0.14 6.62 3.63
CA LEU A 76 -0.81 7.70 4.39
C LEU A 76 -1.93 7.16 5.27
N LEU A 77 -2.80 6.31 4.70
CA LEU A 77 -3.91 5.72 5.43
C LEU A 77 -3.43 4.84 6.60
N ALA A 78 -2.32 4.10 6.45
CA ALA A 78 -1.73 3.34 7.55
C ALA A 78 -1.43 4.25 8.75
N PHE A 79 -0.75 5.39 8.54
CA PHE A 79 -0.44 6.33 9.62
C PHE A 79 -1.66 7.09 10.16
N GLU A 80 -2.68 7.34 9.34
CA GLU A 80 -3.96 7.87 9.83
C GLU A 80 -4.64 6.92 10.84
N LEU A 81 -4.56 5.61 10.61
CA LEU A 81 -5.13 4.59 11.50
C LEU A 81 -4.37 4.50 12.82
N LEU A 82 -3.03 4.56 12.78
CA LEU A 82 -2.21 4.42 13.99
C LEU A 82 -2.44 5.56 15.00
N ASN A 83 -2.79 6.76 14.52
CA ASN A 83 -3.03 7.95 15.35
C ASN A 83 -1.93 8.14 16.43
N LEU A 84 -0.67 8.01 16.01
CA LEU A 84 0.46 8.12 16.93
C LEU A 84 0.56 9.53 17.50
N PRO A 85 0.98 9.70 18.77
CA PRO A 85 1.23 11.02 19.34
C PRO A 85 2.25 11.81 18.50
N GLU A 86 2.06 13.12 18.39
CA GLU A 86 3.02 14.00 17.72
C GLU A 86 4.44 13.82 18.30
N ASN A 87 5.45 13.94 17.43
CA ASN A 87 6.87 13.72 17.70
C ASN A 87 7.25 12.29 18.08
N SER A 88 6.34 11.31 17.99
CA SER A 88 6.71 9.90 18.10
C SER A 88 7.67 9.51 16.98
N GLU A 89 8.60 8.61 17.29
CA GLU A 89 9.60 8.14 16.34
C GLU A 89 9.13 6.92 15.56
N VAL A 90 9.45 6.92 14.27
CA VAL A 90 9.19 5.82 13.34
C VAL A 90 10.50 5.41 12.69
N ILE A 91 10.92 4.17 12.90
CA ILE A 91 12.16 3.65 12.32
C ILE A 91 11.90 3.18 10.89
N THR A 92 12.75 3.60 9.95
CA THR A 92 12.69 3.26 8.52
C THR A 92 14.12 3.29 7.93
N PRO A 93 14.43 2.58 6.83
CA PRO A 93 15.76 2.67 6.23
C PRO A 93 16.00 4.05 5.59
N ILE A 94 17.27 4.46 5.51
CA ILE A 94 17.68 5.68 4.81
C ILE A 94 17.44 5.60 3.29
N LEU A 95 17.51 4.39 2.73
CA LEU A 95 17.18 4.11 1.34
C LEU A 95 15.75 3.60 1.28
N THR A 96 14.84 4.41 0.74
CA THR A 96 13.43 4.04 0.53
C THR A 96 12.77 5.03 -0.45
N PHE A 97 11.51 4.76 -0.81
CA PHE A 97 10.71 5.66 -1.63
C PHE A 97 10.20 6.86 -0.81
N ALA A 98 10.06 8.02 -1.45
CA ALA A 98 9.71 9.27 -0.77
C ALA A 98 8.38 9.19 0.01
N THR A 99 7.40 8.43 -0.49
CA THR A 99 6.09 8.29 0.17
C THR A 99 6.03 7.21 1.25
N THR A 100 7.16 6.56 1.56
CA THR A 100 7.36 5.87 2.83
C THR A 100 7.62 6.90 3.95
N LEU A 101 8.37 7.97 3.66
CA LEU A 101 8.64 9.07 4.60
C LEU A 101 7.51 10.09 4.69
N ALA A 102 6.90 10.45 3.57
CA ALA A 102 5.98 11.59 3.51
C ALA A 102 4.86 11.53 4.57
N PRO A 103 4.20 10.38 4.82
CA PRO A 103 3.20 10.26 5.88
C PRO A 103 3.76 10.49 7.29
N ILE A 104 4.98 10.03 7.57
CA ILE A 104 5.65 10.23 8.86
C ILE A 104 5.75 11.74 9.14
N ILE A 105 6.22 12.51 8.15
CA ILE A 105 6.36 13.96 8.26
C ILE A 105 5.01 14.68 8.30
N GLN A 106 4.07 14.31 7.43
CA GLN A 106 2.74 14.92 7.37
C GLN A 106 1.97 14.75 8.69
N LYS A 107 2.21 13.65 9.41
CA LYS A 107 1.61 13.36 10.72
C LYS A 107 2.43 13.91 11.90
N ARG A 108 3.42 14.78 11.64
CA ARG A 108 4.30 15.39 12.64
C ARG A 108 5.02 14.34 13.50
N LEU A 109 5.40 13.23 12.89
CA LEU A 109 6.22 12.18 13.50
C LEU A 109 7.69 12.38 13.09
N THR A 110 8.58 11.73 13.82
CA THR A 110 10.03 11.84 13.61
C THR A 110 10.55 10.57 12.92
N PRO A 111 11.02 10.63 11.66
CA PRO A 111 11.69 9.49 11.05
C PRO A 111 13.06 9.27 11.72
N VAL A 112 13.34 8.03 12.09
CA VAL A 112 14.63 7.60 12.62
C VAL A 112 15.24 6.61 11.63
N PHE A 113 16.37 6.99 11.04
CA PHE A 113 16.95 6.22 9.95
C PHE A 113 17.90 5.14 10.44
N VAL A 114 17.78 3.97 9.85
CA VAL A 114 18.76 2.89 9.93
C VAL A 114 19.40 2.75 8.54
N ASP A 115 20.68 2.42 8.49
CA ASP A 115 21.37 2.20 7.21
C ASP A 115 20.90 0.89 6.54
N VAL A 116 21.24 0.71 5.28
CA VAL A 116 20.94 -0.51 4.53
C VAL A 116 22.16 -1.42 4.40
N GLU A 117 21.90 -2.71 4.22
CA GLU A 117 22.95 -3.67 3.90
C GLU A 117 23.39 -3.52 2.42
N PRO A 118 24.70 -3.51 2.14
CA PRO A 118 25.19 -3.54 0.77
C PRO A 118 24.63 -4.72 -0.02
N GLU A 119 24.43 -4.54 -1.32
CA GLU A 119 23.98 -5.56 -2.29
C GLU A 119 22.54 -6.05 -2.12
N THR A 120 21.95 -5.99 -0.92
CA THR A 120 20.53 -6.31 -0.69
C THR A 120 19.64 -5.08 -0.74
N TYR A 121 20.18 -3.91 -0.38
CA TYR A 121 19.46 -2.64 -0.22
C TYR A 121 18.36 -2.67 0.84
N LEU A 122 18.34 -3.71 1.68
CA LEU A 122 17.40 -3.89 2.77
C LEU A 122 17.92 -3.23 4.04
N ILE A 123 17.02 -2.83 4.94
CA ILE A 123 17.40 -2.28 6.24
C ILE A 123 18.36 -3.22 7.00
N ASN A 124 19.43 -2.68 7.57
CA ASN A 124 20.31 -3.46 8.44
C ASN A 124 19.60 -3.76 9.77
N VAL A 125 19.03 -4.95 9.89
CA VAL A 125 18.27 -5.38 11.07
C VAL A 125 19.12 -5.36 12.35
N ASN A 126 20.44 -5.51 12.24
CA ASN A 126 21.34 -5.47 13.40
C ASN A 126 21.43 -4.09 14.07
N ASP A 127 21.03 -3.04 13.37
CA ASP A 127 21.12 -1.66 13.85
C ASP A 127 19.78 -1.11 14.33
N ILE A 128 18.65 -1.78 14.08
CA ILE A 128 17.31 -1.31 14.46
C ILE A 128 17.22 -1.07 15.97
N GLU A 129 17.59 -2.04 16.81
CA GLU A 129 17.45 -1.92 18.27
C GLU A 129 18.29 -0.78 18.85
N LYS A 130 19.42 -0.44 18.21
CA LYS A 130 20.28 0.68 18.64
C LYS A 130 19.62 2.04 18.42
N MET A 131 18.66 2.10 17.50
CA MET A 131 17.92 3.31 17.14
C MET A 131 16.60 3.45 17.91
N ILE A 132 16.22 2.46 18.71
CA ILE A 132 15.01 2.51 19.53
C ILE A 132 15.23 3.45 20.71
N SER A 133 14.27 4.33 20.93
CA SER A 133 14.16 5.19 22.10
C SER A 133 12.78 5.03 22.76
N LYS A 134 12.58 5.69 23.90
CA LYS A 134 11.24 5.76 24.54
C LYS A 134 10.16 6.41 23.66
N HIS A 135 10.58 7.17 22.64
CA HIS A 135 9.70 7.85 21.70
C HIS A 135 9.36 6.98 20.49
N THR A 136 10.06 5.87 20.26
CA THR A 136 9.76 4.95 19.17
C THR A 136 8.40 4.30 19.38
N LYS A 137 7.57 4.31 18.32
CA LYS A 137 6.22 3.71 18.33
C LYS A 137 5.96 2.77 17.16
N ALA A 138 6.70 2.91 16.06
CA ALA A 138 6.49 2.08 14.89
C ALA A 138 7.77 1.83 14.10
N LEU A 139 7.74 0.74 13.33
CA LEU A 139 8.64 0.42 12.24
C LEU A 139 7.85 0.57 10.93
N MET A 140 8.42 1.25 9.93
CA MET A 140 7.90 1.31 8.57
C MET A 140 8.99 0.81 7.63
N ILE A 141 8.95 -0.48 7.30
CA ILE A 141 10.04 -1.16 6.60
C ILE A 141 9.61 -1.53 5.18
N PRO A 142 10.21 -0.92 4.15
CA PRO A 142 9.99 -1.33 2.78
C PRO A 142 10.75 -2.62 2.44
N SER A 143 10.11 -3.45 1.60
CA SER A 143 10.75 -4.55 0.89
C SER A 143 11.05 -4.07 -0.53
N LEU A 144 12.31 -3.72 -0.79
CA LEU A 144 12.74 -3.00 -1.99
C LEU A 144 13.24 -3.95 -3.08
N LEU A 145 12.98 -3.59 -4.33
CA LEU A 145 13.59 -4.22 -5.52
C LEU A 145 13.40 -5.73 -5.59
N GLY A 146 12.28 -6.25 -5.08
CA GLY A 146 12.00 -7.69 -5.05
C GLY A 146 12.62 -8.44 -3.86
N ASN A 147 13.44 -7.79 -3.02
CA ASN A 147 14.08 -8.40 -1.86
C ASN A 147 13.21 -8.28 -0.61
N ILE A 148 13.28 -9.28 0.27
CA ILE A 148 12.54 -9.34 1.54
C ILE A 148 13.51 -9.29 2.72
N PRO A 149 13.37 -8.36 3.69
CA PRO A 149 14.22 -8.31 4.87
C PRO A 149 13.96 -9.49 5.81
N ASP A 150 14.78 -9.65 6.86
CA ASP A 150 14.55 -10.67 7.88
C ASP A 150 13.30 -10.32 8.72
N LEU A 151 12.13 -10.66 8.19
CA LEU A 151 10.82 -10.31 8.75
C LEU A 151 10.61 -10.95 10.12
N LYS A 152 11.21 -12.11 10.37
CA LYS A 152 11.14 -12.80 11.65
C LYS A 152 11.88 -12.03 12.74
N ARG A 153 13.09 -11.55 12.46
CA ARG A 153 13.83 -10.69 13.38
C ARG A 153 13.16 -9.34 13.57
N ILE A 154 12.65 -8.71 12.51
CA ILE A 154 11.93 -7.43 12.60
C ILE A 154 10.67 -7.57 13.44
N ARG A 155 9.83 -8.59 13.20
CA ARG A 155 8.64 -8.87 14.01
C ARG A 155 9.02 -9.10 15.47
N LYS A 156 10.07 -9.89 15.74
CA LYS A 156 10.55 -10.11 17.10
C LYS A 156 10.94 -8.79 17.80
N ILE A 157 11.70 -7.92 17.13
CA ILE A 157 12.08 -6.61 17.66
C ILE A 157 10.82 -5.77 17.95
N ALA A 158 9.86 -5.76 17.02
CA ALA A 158 8.62 -5.03 17.21
C ALA A 158 7.82 -5.55 18.42
N ASP A 159 7.77 -6.87 18.64
CA ASP A 159 7.07 -7.47 19.78
C ASP A 159 7.78 -7.17 21.11
N ASP A 160 9.11 -7.36 21.16
CA ASP A 160 9.92 -7.16 22.36
C ASP A 160 9.85 -5.70 22.86
N HIS A 161 9.68 -4.74 21.95
CA HIS A 161 9.64 -3.30 22.24
C HIS A 161 8.23 -2.69 22.12
N ASN A 162 7.19 -3.51 21.92
CA ASN A 162 5.79 -3.08 21.74
C ASN A 162 5.63 -1.97 20.68
N LEU A 163 6.24 -2.19 19.51
CA LEU A 163 6.18 -1.32 18.34
C LEU A 163 5.19 -1.89 17.32
N ILE A 164 4.53 -0.99 16.59
CA ILE A 164 3.70 -1.37 15.45
C ILE A 164 4.61 -1.57 14.23
N PHE A 165 4.46 -2.68 13.52
CA PHE A 165 5.24 -2.95 12.31
C PHE A 165 4.36 -2.81 11.07
N ILE A 166 4.66 -1.81 10.25
CA ILE A 166 4.12 -1.64 8.90
C ILE A 166 5.17 -2.14 7.90
N GLU A 167 4.79 -3.08 7.03
CA GLU A 167 5.59 -3.41 5.85
C GLU A 167 5.10 -2.59 4.64
N ASP A 168 6.04 -1.99 3.91
CA ASP A 168 5.78 -1.38 2.62
C ASP A 168 6.21 -2.37 1.53
N SER A 169 5.23 -3.04 0.93
CA SER A 169 5.41 -4.13 -0.03
C SER A 169 5.15 -3.68 -1.47
N ALA A 170 5.33 -2.39 -1.78
CA ALA A 170 5.10 -1.87 -3.13
C ALA A 170 5.79 -2.72 -4.22
N ASP A 171 7.07 -3.08 -4.02
CA ASP A 171 7.87 -3.84 -5.00
C ASP A 171 7.72 -5.37 -4.90
N THR A 172 6.93 -5.89 -3.96
CA THR A 172 7.00 -7.30 -3.52
C THR A 172 5.63 -7.95 -3.32
N LEU A 173 4.60 -7.45 -4.02
CA LEU A 173 3.25 -8.03 -4.01
C LEU A 173 3.28 -9.55 -4.25
N GLY A 174 2.74 -10.31 -3.28
CA GLY A 174 2.65 -11.77 -3.35
C GLY A 174 3.95 -12.51 -3.02
N ALA A 175 4.98 -11.82 -2.55
CA ALA A 175 6.19 -12.47 -2.04
C ALA A 175 5.90 -13.33 -0.80
N THR A 176 6.81 -14.27 -0.53
CA THR A 176 6.76 -15.12 0.67
C THR A 176 8.09 -15.07 1.40
N PHE A 177 8.04 -15.27 2.72
CA PHE A 177 9.20 -15.41 3.60
C PHE A 177 9.01 -16.66 4.45
N GLU A 178 10.01 -17.55 4.49
CA GLU A 178 9.90 -18.88 5.12
C GLU A 178 8.64 -19.68 4.67
N ASN A 179 8.27 -19.59 3.38
CA ASN A 179 7.06 -20.18 2.77
C ASN A 179 5.71 -19.63 3.27
N MET A 180 5.71 -18.50 3.97
CA MET A 180 4.52 -17.82 4.45
C MET A 180 4.36 -16.45 3.76
N PRO A 181 3.13 -15.95 3.57
CA PRO A 181 2.91 -14.57 3.16
C PRO A 181 3.67 -13.57 4.06
N THR A 182 4.32 -12.57 3.46
CA THR A 182 5.11 -11.56 4.19
C THR A 182 4.27 -10.80 5.22
N GLY A 183 3.00 -10.53 4.88
CA GLY A 183 2.03 -9.89 5.77
C GLY A 183 1.73 -10.63 7.07
N ASN A 184 2.13 -11.89 7.22
CA ASN A 184 2.00 -12.59 8.50
C ASN A 184 2.95 -12.02 9.58
N TYR A 185 3.99 -11.31 9.18
CA TYR A 185 4.99 -10.74 10.10
C TYR A 185 4.71 -9.29 10.47
N SER A 186 3.77 -8.62 9.81
CA SER A 186 3.46 -7.21 10.05
C SER A 186 2.09 -7.02 10.71
N ASP A 187 1.84 -5.86 11.27
CA ASP A 187 0.52 -5.43 11.72
C ASP A 187 -0.31 -4.92 10.52
N ILE A 188 0.34 -4.14 9.65
CA ILE A 188 -0.22 -3.57 8.42
C ILE A 188 0.73 -3.87 7.26
N SER A 189 0.18 -4.25 6.11
CA SER A 189 0.92 -4.31 4.85
C SER A 189 0.35 -3.28 3.88
N THR A 190 1.21 -2.56 3.17
CA THR A 190 0.80 -1.66 2.08
C THR A 190 1.38 -2.15 0.75
N THR A 191 0.68 -1.91 -0.35
CA THR A 191 1.15 -2.23 -1.70
C THR A 191 0.73 -1.18 -2.71
N SER A 192 1.43 -1.15 -3.84
CA SER A 192 1.18 -0.26 -4.97
C SER A 192 0.74 -1.06 -6.19
N PHE A 193 -0.09 -0.44 -7.03
CA PHE A 193 -0.45 -0.91 -8.37
C PHE A 193 -0.11 0.13 -9.44
N TYR A 194 0.91 0.95 -9.18
CA TYR A 194 1.42 1.92 -10.15
C TYR A 194 2.00 1.21 -11.38
N GLY A 195 2.00 1.87 -12.54
CA GLY A 195 2.29 1.29 -13.86
C GLY A 195 3.60 0.50 -14.02
N SER A 196 4.56 0.65 -13.11
CA SER A 196 5.83 -0.10 -13.11
C SER A 196 5.94 -1.19 -12.04
N HIS A 197 4.89 -1.49 -11.28
CA HIS A 197 4.89 -2.58 -10.28
C HIS A 197 4.45 -3.92 -10.88
N ILE A 198 4.59 -5.00 -10.09
CA ILE A 198 4.29 -6.40 -10.49
C ILE A 198 2.89 -6.55 -11.10
N ILE A 199 1.89 -5.89 -10.51
CA ILE A 199 0.53 -5.77 -11.03
C ILE A 199 0.21 -4.28 -11.09
N THR A 200 -0.44 -3.83 -12.17
CA THR A 200 -0.96 -2.46 -12.26
C THR A 200 -2.47 -2.42 -12.44
N ALA A 201 -3.12 -1.43 -11.83
CA ALA A 201 -4.54 -1.16 -11.99
C ALA A 201 -4.77 -0.11 -13.09
N ALA A 202 -4.22 -0.38 -14.29
CA ALA A 202 -4.24 0.54 -15.44
C ALA A 202 -3.60 1.91 -15.15
N GLY A 203 -2.52 1.89 -14.36
CA GLY A 203 -1.65 3.04 -14.13
C GLY A 203 -1.50 3.42 -12.65
N GLU A 204 -2.59 3.40 -11.87
CA GLU A 204 -2.59 3.88 -10.48
C GLU A 204 -3.44 2.99 -9.57
N GLY A 205 -2.98 2.82 -8.33
CA GLY A 205 -3.72 2.11 -7.30
C GLY A 205 -2.84 1.75 -6.12
N GLY A 206 -3.47 1.43 -5.00
CA GLY A 206 -2.78 0.85 -3.85
C GLY A 206 -3.75 0.12 -2.94
N MET A 207 -3.22 -0.56 -1.94
CA MET A 207 -4.04 -1.23 -0.94
C MET A 207 -3.36 -1.24 0.41
N ILE A 208 -4.16 -1.08 1.46
CA ILE A 208 -3.77 -1.40 2.83
C ILE A 208 -4.40 -2.74 3.21
N CYS A 209 -3.62 -3.64 3.78
CA CYS A 209 -4.05 -4.96 4.21
C CYS A 209 -3.75 -5.16 5.70
N LEU A 210 -4.75 -5.62 6.47
CA LEU A 210 -4.68 -5.70 7.93
C LEU A 210 -5.66 -6.73 8.51
N ASN A 211 -5.50 -7.04 9.81
CA ASN A 211 -6.33 -8.01 10.52
C ASN A 211 -7.29 -7.40 11.55
N ASN A 212 -7.09 -6.13 11.91
CA ASN A 212 -7.85 -5.44 12.96
C ASN A 212 -9.18 -4.91 12.40
N ASN A 213 -10.31 -5.41 12.92
CA ASN A 213 -11.66 -5.01 12.49
C ASN A 213 -11.94 -3.50 12.65
N GLU A 214 -11.45 -2.88 13.72
CA GLU A 214 -11.69 -1.45 13.97
C GLU A 214 -10.86 -0.58 13.02
N TRP A 215 -9.62 -0.99 12.75
CA TRP A 215 -8.81 -0.32 11.72
C TRP A 215 -9.40 -0.48 10.33
N GLU A 216 -9.97 -1.64 10.01
CA GLU A 216 -10.65 -1.88 8.73
C GLU A 216 -11.82 -0.93 8.51
N LYS A 217 -12.73 -0.84 9.50
CA LYS A 217 -13.89 0.06 9.43
C LYS A 217 -13.43 1.51 9.28
N ARG A 218 -12.48 1.93 10.13
CA ARG A 218 -11.95 3.29 10.11
C ARG A 218 -11.22 3.60 8.79
N ALA A 219 -10.54 2.64 8.20
CA ALA A 219 -9.89 2.77 6.90
C ALA A 219 -10.90 3.05 5.79
N ARG A 220 -12.02 2.31 5.76
CA ARG A 220 -13.12 2.56 4.81
C ARG A 220 -13.77 3.92 5.01
N ILE A 221 -14.00 4.33 6.25
CA ILE A 221 -14.55 5.66 6.59
C ILE A 221 -13.62 6.76 6.08
N LEU A 222 -12.32 6.69 6.39
CA LEU A 222 -11.34 7.70 5.98
C LEU A 222 -11.19 7.76 4.46
N ARG A 223 -11.18 6.61 3.77
CA ARG A 223 -11.21 6.55 2.31
C ARG A 223 -12.49 7.17 1.73
N GLY A 224 -13.62 6.95 2.39
CA GLY A 224 -14.95 7.38 1.97
C GLY A 224 -15.39 8.73 2.56
N TRP A 225 -14.54 9.75 2.48
CA TRP A 225 -14.84 11.13 2.92
C TRP A 225 -15.21 11.28 4.42
N GLY A 226 -14.77 10.36 5.28
CA GLY A 226 -15.11 10.39 6.71
C GLY A 226 -16.55 9.96 7.02
N ARG A 227 -17.25 9.31 6.09
CA ARG A 227 -18.67 8.94 6.24
C ARG A 227 -18.82 7.52 6.76
N THR A 228 -19.73 7.31 7.71
CA THR A 228 -20.12 5.97 8.19
C THR A 228 -20.77 5.11 7.11
N SER A 229 -21.44 5.71 6.13
CA SER A 229 -22.01 5.02 4.97
C SER A 229 -20.96 4.34 4.08
N ALA A 230 -19.66 4.61 4.28
CA ALA A 230 -18.58 3.86 3.62
C ALA A 230 -18.41 2.42 4.17
N VAL A 231 -19.03 2.12 5.32
CA VAL A 231 -19.06 0.78 5.93
C VAL A 231 -20.42 0.13 5.71
N THR A 232 -21.50 0.91 5.78
CA THR A 232 -22.87 0.50 5.48
C THR A 232 -23.30 1.05 4.12
N GLU A 233 -23.07 0.25 3.07
CA GLU A 233 -23.59 0.51 1.72
C GLU A 233 -25.10 0.23 1.66
N SER A 234 -25.89 1.01 2.40
CA SER A 234 -27.35 1.00 2.35
C SER A 234 -27.86 2.36 1.87
N GLU A 235 -28.91 2.35 1.04
CA GLU A 235 -29.67 3.55 0.69
C GLU A 235 -30.80 3.83 1.69
N ASP A 236 -31.06 2.89 2.61
CA ASP A 236 -32.05 3.05 3.65
C ASP A 236 -31.62 4.15 4.64
N VAL A 237 -32.53 5.09 4.88
CA VAL A 237 -32.29 6.26 5.72
C VAL A 237 -32.04 5.85 7.17
N GLU A 238 -32.79 4.90 7.70
CA GLU A 238 -32.71 4.47 9.09
C GLU A 238 -31.38 3.73 9.35
N GLU A 239 -30.89 2.97 8.38
CA GLU A 239 -29.58 2.31 8.47
C GLU A 239 -28.42 3.29 8.35
N ARG A 240 -28.55 4.35 7.53
CA ARG A 240 -27.50 5.37 7.33
C ARG A 240 -27.24 6.22 8.57
N TYR A 241 -28.26 6.54 9.36
CA TYR A 241 -28.15 7.44 10.52
C TYR A 241 -28.06 6.71 11.87
N ARG A 242 -27.97 5.39 11.88
CA ARG A 242 -28.00 4.59 13.12
C ARG A 242 -26.73 4.67 13.97
N SER A 243 -25.59 5.01 13.36
CA SER A 243 -24.28 5.00 14.01
C SER A 243 -23.88 6.38 14.54
N SER A 244 -23.56 6.48 15.83
CA SER A 244 -22.85 7.64 16.42
C SER A 244 -21.34 7.44 16.27
N LEU A 245 -20.64 8.49 15.87
CA LEU A 245 -19.19 8.57 15.99
C LEU A 245 -18.90 9.41 17.23
N ASP A 246 -18.42 8.75 18.30
CA ASP A 246 -17.92 9.44 19.49
C ASP A 246 -16.55 10.09 19.22
#